data_AF-A0A8D8G868-F1
#
_entry.id   AF-A0A8D8G868-F1
#
_cell.length_a   1.000
_cell.length_b   1.000
_cell.length_c   1.000
_cell.angle_alpha   90.00
_cell.angle_beta   90.00
_cell.angle_gamma   90.00
#
_symmetry.space_group_name_H-M   'P 1'
#
loop_
_entity.id
_entity.type
_entity.pdbx_description
1 polymer ?
#
loop_
_entity_poly.entity_id
_entity_poly.type
_entity_poly.pdbx_seq_one_letter_code
_entity_poly.pdbx_strand_id
1 'polypeptide(L)'
;MIRALLLLVCCQAALSFDSSSFSKQAQVPGQNQNQNQNSPQQQAASRASANIAAMVRNRTNSWTAGAPRQPLSSYRVGVNMEELESKRLKPGILILKEDIELPEQFDARDKWPQCSSLREIRNQGCCGSCWAISAAEAFTDRWCIHSPEHTTFSFGSFDLISCCHSCGDGCQGGVLGPAWDYWVQKGVSSGGPYNSKQGCHSYPFDTCHSPDEDDDAPKCSR
;
A
#
# COMPACT_ATOMS: atom_id res chain seq x y z
N MET A 1 1.12 -22.03 -27.74
CA MET A 1 1.69 -22.67 -26.53
C MET A 1 2.49 -21.61 -25.79
N ILE A 2 1.85 -20.83 -24.92
CA ILE A 2 2.46 -19.71 -24.21
C ILE A 2 2.81 -20.20 -22.81
N ARG A 3 4.10 -20.37 -22.53
CA ARG A 3 4.62 -20.57 -21.17
C ARG A 3 4.85 -19.18 -20.57
N ALA A 4 3.92 -18.70 -19.76
CA ALA A 4 4.14 -17.56 -18.89
C ALA A 4 4.95 -18.05 -17.68
N LEU A 5 6.25 -17.73 -17.68
CA LEU A 5 7.19 -18.07 -16.61
C LEU A 5 7.46 -16.81 -15.76
N LEU A 6 7.61 -17.05 -14.46
CA LEU A 6 7.98 -16.15 -13.36
C LEU A 6 6.85 -15.35 -12.66
N LEU A 7 6.33 -16.01 -11.61
CA LEU A 7 5.74 -15.45 -10.40
C LEU A 7 6.72 -15.74 -9.23
N LEU A 8 6.99 -14.73 -8.39
CA LEU A 8 7.73 -14.67 -7.09
C LEU A 8 8.86 -13.62 -7.22
N VAL A 9 8.98 -12.61 -6.35
CA VAL A 9 9.09 -12.68 -4.89
C VAL A 9 8.43 -11.46 -4.25
N CYS A 10 7.54 -11.66 -3.28
CA CYS A 10 7.16 -10.63 -2.31
C CYS A 10 6.96 -11.31 -0.95
N CYS A 11 8.07 -11.76 -0.35
CA CYS A 11 8.19 -11.96 1.09
C CYS A 11 9.68 -12.14 1.42
N GLN A 12 10.15 -11.41 2.43
CA GLN A 12 11.51 -11.42 3.01
C GLN A 12 12.60 -10.66 2.24
N ALA A 13 12.70 -9.36 2.52
CA ALA A 13 14.00 -8.69 2.61
C ALA A 13 13.90 -7.55 3.64
N ALA A 14 14.15 -7.90 4.90
CA ALA A 14 14.77 -6.95 5.82
C ALA A 14 16.26 -6.98 5.51
N LEU A 15 16.84 -5.84 5.11
CA LEU A 15 18.14 -5.30 5.54
C LEU A 15 18.63 -4.24 4.54
N SER A 16 19.18 -3.16 5.11
CA SER A 16 19.98 -2.10 4.46
C SER A 16 19.22 -1.00 3.70
N PHE A 17 18.48 -0.16 4.44
CA PHE A 17 18.08 1.16 3.96
C PHE A 17 19.26 2.14 4.11
N ASP A 18 19.86 2.54 2.99
CA ASP A 18 20.82 3.65 2.98
C ASP A 18 20.03 4.98 3.04
N SER A 19 20.17 5.68 4.18
CA SER A 19 19.50 6.96 4.47
C SER A 19 20.01 8.15 3.64
N SER A 20 21.09 7.99 2.88
CA SER A 20 21.75 9.10 2.17
C SER A 20 21.02 9.55 0.89
N SER A 21 20.20 8.70 0.28
CA SER A 21 19.50 9.03 -0.98
C SER A 21 18.12 9.70 -0.82
N PHE A 22 17.53 9.68 0.39
CA PHE A 22 16.20 10.30 0.62
C PHE A 22 16.25 11.81 0.88
N SER A 23 17.44 12.38 1.01
CA SER A 23 17.61 13.78 1.44
C SER A 23 17.44 14.82 0.33
N LYS A 24 17.17 14.43 -0.93
CA LYS A 24 17.14 15.41 -2.04
C LYS A 24 15.92 15.42 -2.97
N GLN A 25 14.95 14.52 -2.88
CA GLN A 25 13.79 14.56 -3.79
C GLN A 25 12.48 14.14 -3.11
N ALA A 26 11.87 15.07 -2.38
CA ALA A 26 10.43 15.07 -2.09
C ALA A 26 10.00 16.45 -1.54
N GLN A 27 10.19 17.51 -2.33
CA GLN A 27 9.37 18.71 -2.16
C GLN A 27 8.13 18.52 -3.04
N VAL A 28 7.03 18.10 -2.41
CA VAL A 28 5.69 18.22 -2.99
C VAL A 28 5.40 19.73 -3.08
N PRO A 29 5.19 20.30 -4.28
CA PRO A 29 4.82 21.71 -4.39
C PRO A 29 3.39 21.87 -3.90
N GLY A 30 3.20 22.52 -2.75
CA GLY A 30 1.87 22.90 -2.27
C GLY A 30 1.61 22.80 -0.76
N GLN A 31 2.51 22.24 0.05
CA GLN A 31 2.29 22.23 1.51
C GLN A 31 2.90 23.45 2.18
N ASN A 32 2.19 24.59 2.10
CA ASN A 32 2.32 25.65 3.11
C ASN A 32 1.72 25.11 4.41
N GLN A 33 2.53 24.44 5.23
CA GLN A 33 2.15 24.07 6.59
C GLN A 33 2.13 25.33 7.46
N ASN A 34 0.96 25.91 7.66
CA ASN A 34 0.71 26.77 8.82
C ASN A 34 0.80 25.91 10.08
N GLN A 35 2.00 25.82 10.68
CA GLN A 35 2.29 25.07 11.91
C GLN A 35 1.76 25.73 13.19
N ASN A 36 0.55 26.31 13.18
CA ASN A 36 -0.01 26.97 14.36
C ASN A 36 -1.49 26.64 14.52
N GLN A 37 -1.79 25.42 15.00
CA GLN A 37 -3.02 25.06 15.72
C GLN A 37 -3.03 23.59 16.19
N ASN A 38 -1.96 23.11 16.84
CA ASN A 38 -2.01 21.78 17.46
C ASN A 38 -2.60 21.87 18.87
N SER A 39 -3.70 21.17 19.13
CA SER A 39 -4.36 21.14 20.45
C SER A 39 -3.42 20.57 21.53
N PRO A 40 -3.60 20.91 22.83
CA PRO A 40 -2.78 20.36 23.91
C PRO A 40 -2.72 18.82 23.94
N GLN A 41 -3.81 18.17 23.54
CA GLN A 41 -3.89 16.71 23.43
C GLN A 41 -3.03 16.15 22.29
N GLN A 42 -3.00 16.81 21.12
CA GLN A 42 -2.14 16.41 20.00
C GLN A 42 -0.65 16.58 20.35
N GLN A 43 -0.30 17.64 21.09
CA GLN A 43 1.06 17.85 21.58
C GLN A 43 1.49 16.79 22.60
N ALA A 44 0.59 16.39 23.52
CA ALA A 44 0.86 15.33 24.50
C ALA A 44 1.05 13.96 23.84
N ALA A 45 0.19 13.62 22.87
CA ALA A 45 0.30 12.38 22.09
C ALA A 45 1.63 12.32 21.31
N SER A 46 2.03 13.43 20.68
CA SER A 46 3.31 13.54 19.98
C SER A 46 4.51 13.29 20.91
N ARG A 47 4.48 13.84 22.13
CA ARG A 47 5.52 13.60 23.16
C ARG A 47 5.57 12.14 23.61
N ALA A 48 4.43 11.50 23.81
CA ALA A 48 4.37 10.09 24.20
C ALA A 48 5.00 9.19 23.13
N SER A 49 4.67 9.40 21.86
CA SER A 49 5.28 8.65 20.75
C SER A 49 6.78 8.90 20.62
N ALA A 50 7.25 10.13 20.87
CA ALA A 50 8.68 10.45 20.87
C ALA A 50 9.46 9.73 21.98
N ASN A 51 8.88 9.62 23.18
CA ASN A 51 9.49 8.88 24.28
C ASN A 51 9.63 7.39 23.96
N ILE A 52 8.58 6.78 23.41
CA ILE A 52 8.62 5.37 22.97
C ILE A 52 9.70 5.19 21.90
N ALA A 53 9.76 6.08 20.89
CA ALA A 53 10.76 6.01 19.85
C ALA A 53 12.20 6.11 20.41
N ALA A 54 12.44 6.96 21.40
CA ALA A 54 13.74 7.06 22.07
C ALA A 54 14.09 5.78 22.85
N MET A 55 13.13 5.19 23.56
CA MET A 55 13.34 3.93 24.29
C MET A 55 13.69 2.77 23.35
N VAL A 56 13.01 2.68 22.21
CA VAL A 56 13.24 1.62 21.22
C VAL A 56 14.57 1.82 20.51
N ARG A 57 14.92 3.05 20.14
CA ARG A 57 16.20 3.37 19.49
C ARG A 57 17.41 2.88 20.28
N ASN A 58 17.35 2.90 21.61
CA ASN A 58 18.43 2.42 22.47
C ASN A 58 18.51 0.88 22.56
N ARG A 59 17.61 0.15 21.89
CA ARG A 59 17.51 -1.31 21.93
C ARG A 59 17.64 -1.96 20.56
N THR A 60 17.88 -1.18 19.50
CA THR A 60 17.88 -1.65 18.11
C THR A 60 19.15 -1.21 17.39
N ASN A 61 19.84 -2.16 16.74
CA ASN A 61 21.10 -1.89 16.02
C ASN A 61 20.93 -1.85 14.49
N SER A 62 19.87 -2.47 13.95
CA SER A 62 19.62 -2.60 12.50
C SER A 62 18.62 -1.60 11.93
N TRP A 63 17.96 -0.83 12.79
CA TRP A 63 17.00 0.21 12.43
C TRP A 63 16.92 1.26 13.53
N THR A 64 16.39 2.44 13.19
CA THR A 64 16.25 3.57 14.11
C THR A 64 14.79 3.97 14.22
N ALA A 65 14.23 3.92 15.44
CA ALA A 65 12.87 4.40 15.69
C ALA A 65 12.79 5.93 15.67
N GLY A 66 11.72 6.46 15.09
CA GLY A 66 11.37 7.88 15.07
C GLY A 66 9.91 8.10 15.47
N ALA A 67 9.58 9.29 15.95
CA ALA A 67 8.19 9.65 16.19
C ALA A 67 7.44 9.76 14.85
N PRO A 68 6.19 9.26 14.76
CA PRO A 68 5.39 9.39 13.55
C PRO A 68 5.08 10.87 13.27
N ARG A 69 4.93 11.23 11.99
CA ARG A 69 4.60 12.60 11.56
C ARG A 69 3.19 13.03 11.94
N GLN A 70 2.29 12.05 12.10
CA GLN A 70 0.90 12.22 12.48
C GLN A 70 0.61 11.48 13.79
N PRO A 71 -0.44 11.86 14.54
CA PRO A 71 -0.82 11.13 15.75
C PRO A 71 -1.15 9.66 15.42
N LEU A 72 -0.89 8.74 16.36
CA LEU A 72 -1.16 7.31 16.15
C LEU A 72 -2.63 7.03 15.78
N SER A 73 -3.55 7.86 16.27
CA SER A 73 -4.98 7.78 15.96
C SER A 73 -5.33 8.12 14.51
N SER A 74 -4.42 8.61 13.68
CA SER A 74 -4.68 8.84 12.25
C SER A 74 -4.32 7.64 11.37
N TYR A 75 -3.61 6.64 11.90
CA TYR A 75 -3.25 5.44 11.15
C TYR A 75 -4.35 4.39 11.28
N ARG A 76 -4.79 3.86 10.14
CA ARG A 76 -5.82 2.80 10.06
C ARG A 76 -5.18 1.52 9.51
N VAL A 77 -5.44 0.40 10.16
CA VAL A 77 -5.09 -0.93 9.62
C VAL A 77 -6.34 -1.59 9.08
N GLY A 78 -6.19 -2.30 7.97
CA GLY A 78 -7.32 -2.79 7.19
C GLY A 78 -7.26 -4.27 6.83
N VAL A 79 -6.27 -5.03 7.29
CA VAL A 79 -6.22 -6.47 7.00
C VAL A 79 -6.88 -7.22 8.14
N ASN A 80 -7.89 -8.03 7.83
CA ASN A 80 -8.42 -9.00 8.77
C ASN A 80 -7.41 -10.15 8.95
N MET A 81 -6.69 -10.13 10.07
CA MET A 81 -5.65 -11.10 10.36
C MET A 81 -6.20 -12.50 10.70
N GLU A 82 -7.43 -12.59 11.21
CA GLU A 82 -8.04 -13.88 11.58
C GLU A 82 -8.41 -14.72 10.36
N GLU A 83 -8.77 -14.06 9.26
CA GLU A 83 -9.17 -14.72 8.02
C GLU A 83 -8.02 -14.93 7.03
N LEU A 84 -6.81 -14.45 7.35
CA LEU A 84 -5.70 -14.41 6.39
C LEU A 84 -5.31 -15.79 5.87
N GLU A 85 -5.25 -16.80 6.74
CA GLU A 85 -4.89 -18.18 6.35
C GLU A 85 -6.04 -18.91 5.65
N SER A 86 -7.28 -18.75 6.12
CA SER A 86 -8.44 -19.44 5.54
C SER A 86 -8.82 -18.91 4.16
N LYS A 87 -8.54 -17.63 3.91
CA LYS A 87 -8.78 -16.95 2.62
C LYS A 87 -7.52 -16.82 1.76
N ARG A 88 -6.44 -17.51 2.12
CA ARG A 88 -5.20 -17.49 1.35
C ARG A 88 -5.41 -18.13 -0.04
N LEU A 89 -4.89 -17.48 -1.08
CA LEU A 89 -4.89 -18.07 -2.42
C LEU A 89 -4.09 -19.37 -2.44
N LYS A 90 -4.59 -20.35 -3.19
CA LYS A 90 -3.84 -21.58 -3.44
C LYS A 90 -2.59 -21.27 -4.27
N PRO A 91 -1.45 -21.91 -4.00
CA PRO A 91 -0.25 -21.75 -4.83
C PRO A 91 -0.55 -22.08 -6.29
N GLY A 92 -0.35 -21.11 -7.18
CA GLY A 92 -0.57 -21.29 -8.63
C GLY A 92 0.65 -21.79 -9.37
N ILE A 93 1.86 -21.45 -8.91
CA ILE A 93 3.14 -21.91 -9.46
C ILE A 93 4.00 -22.43 -8.32
N LEU A 94 4.56 -23.63 -8.50
CA LEU A 94 5.58 -24.19 -7.65
C LEU A 94 6.90 -24.10 -8.41
N ILE A 95 7.84 -23.31 -7.88
CA ILE A 95 9.20 -23.21 -8.39
C ILE A 95 10.09 -23.94 -7.40
N LEU A 96 10.81 -24.96 -7.85
CA LEU A 96 11.82 -25.62 -7.03
C LEU A 96 13.03 -24.70 -6.95
N LYS A 97 13.64 -24.60 -5.77
CA LYS A 97 14.77 -23.71 -5.54
C LYS A 97 15.96 -24.11 -6.40
N GLU A 98 16.08 -25.39 -6.72
CA GLU A 98 17.11 -25.98 -7.56
C GLU A 98 16.97 -25.59 -9.04
N ASP A 99 15.77 -25.18 -9.46
CA ASP A 99 15.46 -24.83 -10.86
C ASP A 99 15.68 -23.34 -11.17
N ILE A 100 16.07 -22.52 -10.18
CA ILE A 100 16.25 -21.08 -10.36
C ILE A 100 17.43 -20.54 -9.55
N GLU A 101 18.30 -19.79 -10.22
CA GLU A 101 19.33 -19.00 -9.57
C GLU A 101 18.74 -17.63 -9.20
N LEU A 102 18.62 -17.36 -7.90
CA LEU A 102 18.15 -16.07 -7.39
C LEU A 102 19.34 -15.13 -7.13
N PRO A 103 19.23 -13.84 -7.47
CA PRO A 103 20.27 -12.87 -7.14
C PRO A 103 20.34 -12.66 -5.63
N GLU A 104 21.54 -12.31 -5.13
CA GLU A 104 21.75 -11.99 -3.72
C GLU A 104 20.94 -10.76 -3.28
N GLN A 105 20.74 -9.79 -4.20
CA GLN A 105 19.95 -8.59 -3.98
C GLN A 105 18.99 -8.39 -5.15
N PHE A 106 17.78 -7.96 -4.84
CA PHE A 106 16.74 -7.71 -5.84
C PHE A 106 15.93 -6.47 -5.49
N ASP A 107 15.84 -5.55 -6.43
CA ASP A 107 14.93 -4.42 -6.39
C ASP A 107 14.11 -4.38 -7.69
N ALA A 108 12.79 -4.49 -7.57
CA ALA A 108 11.89 -4.48 -8.72
C ALA A 108 12.00 -3.15 -9.50
N ARG A 109 12.28 -2.04 -8.81
CA ARG A 109 12.39 -0.69 -9.40
C ARG A 109 13.60 -0.52 -10.31
N ASP A 110 14.62 -1.36 -10.09
CA ASP A 110 15.83 -1.40 -10.91
C ASP A 110 15.71 -2.46 -12.01
N LYS A 111 14.97 -3.54 -11.75
CA LYS A 111 14.69 -4.58 -12.74
C LYS A 111 13.73 -4.12 -13.84
N TRP A 112 12.73 -3.30 -13.49
CA TRP A 112 11.72 -2.76 -14.41
C TRP A 112 11.62 -1.23 -14.29
N PRO A 113 12.68 -0.49 -14.66
CA PRO A 113 12.73 0.96 -14.48
C PRO A 113 11.69 1.72 -15.31
N GLN A 114 11.21 1.13 -16.40
CA GLN A 114 10.13 1.67 -17.24
C GLN A 114 8.75 1.65 -16.57
N CYS A 115 8.57 0.80 -15.55
CA CYS A 115 7.34 0.72 -14.78
C CYS A 115 7.37 1.72 -13.63
N SER A 116 6.95 2.95 -13.92
CA SER A 116 6.92 4.05 -12.94
C SER A 116 6.06 3.76 -11.71
N SER A 117 5.06 2.87 -11.83
CA SER A 117 4.20 2.44 -10.72
C SER A 117 4.98 1.80 -9.56
N LEU A 118 6.10 1.12 -9.84
CA LEU A 118 6.95 0.51 -8.80
C LEU A 118 7.59 1.54 -7.86
N ARG A 119 7.58 2.83 -8.25
CA ARG A 119 8.08 3.95 -7.46
C ARG A 119 6.96 4.81 -6.89
N GLU A 120 5.71 4.53 -7.26
CA GLU A 120 4.53 5.23 -6.74
C GLU A 120 4.27 4.77 -5.30
N ILE A 121 3.99 5.73 -4.41
CA ILE A 121 3.57 5.45 -3.04
C ILE A 121 2.17 6.02 -2.88
N ARG A 122 1.18 5.16 -2.66
CA ARG A 122 -0.21 5.59 -2.45
C ARG A 122 -0.51 5.82 -0.97
N ASN A 123 -1.55 6.61 -0.73
CA ASN A 123 -2.02 6.94 0.61
C ASN A 123 -3.45 6.42 0.78
N GLN A 124 -3.69 5.63 1.83
CA GLN A 124 -5.02 5.09 2.17
C GLN A 124 -5.92 6.08 2.90
N GLY A 125 -5.38 7.22 3.34
CA GLY A 125 -6.16 8.21 4.06
C GLY A 125 -6.83 7.63 5.31
N CYS A 126 -8.05 8.07 5.58
CA CYS A 126 -8.85 7.69 6.73
C CYS A 126 -9.69 6.42 6.54
N CYS A 127 -9.21 5.50 5.72
CA CYS A 127 -9.90 4.26 5.42
C CYS A 127 -8.98 3.08 5.73
N GLY A 128 -9.46 2.08 6.47
CA GLY A 128 -8.76 0.81 6.71
C GLY A 128 -8.73 -0.08 5.46
N SER A 129 -8.15 0.41 4.37
CA SER A 129 -8.15 -0.23 3.05
C SER A 129 -6.77 -0.60 2.52
N CYS A 130 -5.79 -0.77 3.40
CA CYS A 130 -4.47 -1.24 3.00
C CYS A 130 -4.52 -2.59 2.26
N TRP A 131 -5.52 -3.44 2.54
CA TRP A 131 -5.79 -4.68 1.80
C TRP A 131 -6.09 -4.43 0.32
N ALA A 132 -6.81 -3.35 -0.01
CA ALA A 132 -7.21 -2.99 -1.37
C ALA A 132 -6.13 -2.18 -2.09
N ILE A 133 -5.45 -1.27 -1.40
CA ILE A 133 -4.37 -0.47 -1.98
C ILE A 133 -3.18 -1.34 -2.36
N SER A 134 -2.73 -2.20 -1.44
CA SER A 134 -1.61 -3.11 -1.73
C SER A 134 -1.92 -4.06 -2.90
N ALA A 135 -3.17 -4.53 -3.02
CA ALA A 135 -3.62 -5.32 -4.16
C ALA A 135 -3.57 -4.51 -5.46
N ALA A 136 -4.17 -3.31 -5.50
CA ALA A 136 -4.22 -2.45 -6.68
C ALA A 136 -2.82 -1.97 -7.13
N GLU A 137 -1.90 -1.69 -6.21
CA GLU A 137 -0.49 -1.40 -6.50
C GLU A 137 0.16 -2.60 -7.19
N ALA A 138 0.06 -3.79 -6.60
CA ALA A 138 0.63 -5.01 -7.18
C ALA A 138 0.00 -5.39 -8.54
N PHE A 139 -1.30 -5.13 -8.75
CA PHE A 139 -1.95 -5.32 -10.05
C PHE A 139 -1.38 -4.38 -11.11
N THR A 140 -1.21 -3.10 -10.75
CA THR A 140 -0.65 -2.05 -11.60
C THR A 140 0.77 -2.41 -12.03
N ASP A 141 1.59 -2.82 -11.07
CA ASP A 141 2.98 -3.23 -11.34
C ASP A 141 3.05 -4.44 -12.25
N ARG A 142 2.29 -5.50 -11.94
CA ARG A 142 2.26 -6.73 -12.74
C ARG A 142 1.73 -6.48 -14.15
N TRP A 143 0.76 -5.59 -14.29
CA TRP A 143 0.26 -5.21 -15.61
C TRP A 143 1.34 -4.53 -16.43
N CYS A 144 2.08 -3.57 -15.86
CA CYS A 144 3.20 -2.95 -16.57
C CYS A 144 4.32 -3.97 -16.89
N ILE A 145 4.66 -4.86 -15.96
CA ILE A 145 5.71 -5.85 -16.16
C ILE A 145 5.37 -6.84 -17.28
N HIS A 146 4.11 -7.30 -17.35
CA HIS A 146 3.70 -8.39 -18.23
C HIS A 146 2.95 -7.95 -19.49
N SER A 147 2.53 -6.68 -19.61
CA SER A 147 1.88 -6.19 -20.82
C SER A 147 2.89 -5.96 -21.95
N PRO A 148 2.45 -6.11 -23.23
CA PRO A 148 3.25 -5.67 -24.37
C PRO A 148 3.67 -4.22 -24.20
N GLU A 149 4.92 -3.89 -24.52
CA GLU A 149 5.44 -2.51 -24.49
C GLU A 149 5.32 -1.79 -23.12
N HIS A 150 5.12 -2.53 -22.02
CA HIS A 150 5.00 -1.97 -20.68
C HIS A 150 3.89 -0.92 -20.54
N THR A 151 2.72 -1.20 -21.13
CA THR A 151 1.56 -0.31 -21.03
C THR A 151 1.21 0.01 -19.58
N THR A 152 0.95 1.28 -19.33
CA THR A 152 0.58 1.77 -18.00
C THR A 152 -0.93 1.71 -17.82
N PHE A 153 -1.39 0.98 -16.81
CA PHE A 153 -2.77 1.00 -16.34
C PHE A 153 -2.80 1.06 -14.82
N SER A 154 -3.40 2.12 -14.27
CA SER A 154 -3.55 2.27 -12.81
C SER A 154 -4.86 1.65 -12.34
N PHE A 155 -4.79 0.51 -11.67
CA PHE A 155 -5.96 -0.10 -11.03
C PHE A 155 -6.41 0.76 -9.85
N GLY A 156 -7.70 1.06 -9.80
CA GLY A 156 -8.32 1.88 -8.78
C GLY A 156 -8.66 1.05 -7.55
N SER A 157 -8.00 1.32 -6.43
CA SER A 157 -8.31 0.66 -5.15
C SER A 157 -9.74 0.93 -4.68
N PHE A 158 -10.35 2.04 -5.06
CA PHE A 158 -11.74 2.35 -4.70
C PHE A 158 -12.76 1.35 -5.27
N ASP A 159 -12.49 0.78 -6.44
CA ASP A 159 -13.32 -0.27 -7.03
C ASP A 159 -13.32 -1.53 -6.15
N LEU A 160 -12.15 -1.95 -5.67
CA LEU A 160 -12.04 -3.06 -4.71
C LEU A 160 -12.80 -2.75 -3.42
N ILE A 161 -12.59 -1.55 -2.85
CA ILE A 161 -13.18 -1.14 -1.57
C ILE A 161 -14.71 -1.13 -1.65
N SER A 162 -15.28 -0.60 -2.74
CA SER A 162 -16.72 -0.38 -2.85
C SER A 162 -17.49 -1.55 -3.51
N CYS A 163 -16.85 -2.30 -4.40
CA CYS A 163 -17.50 -3.29 -5.26
C CYS A 163 -17.12 -4.75 -4.95
N CYS A 164 -16.08 -5.02 -4.15
CA CYS A 164 -15.71 -6.39 -3.78
C CYS A 164 -16.36 -6.83 -2.45
N HIS A 165 -17.60 -7.28 -2.51
CA HIS A 165 -18.33 -7.75 -1.32
C HIS A 165 -17.75 -9.03 -0.68
N SER A 166 -16.94 -9.80 -1.41
CA SER A 166 -16.25 -10.97 -0.86
C SER A 166 -14.89 -10.65 -0.23
N CYS A 167 -14.44 -9.40 -0.34
CA CYS A 167 -13.14 -8.97 0.16
C CYS A 167 -13.18 -8.45 1.59
N GLY A 168 -14.37 -8.23 2.18
CA GLY A 168 -14.54 -7.66 3.50
C GLY A 168 -15.48 -6.45 3.48
N ASP A 169 -15.28 -5.56 4.45
CA ASP A 169 -16.18 -4.45 4.78
C ASP A 169 -15.56 -3.09 4.41
N GLY A 170 -14.88 -3.03 3.27
CA GLY A 170 -14.33 -1.78 2.72
C GLY A 170 -13.28 -1.14 3.64
N CYS A 171 -13.64 -0.01 4.26
CA CYS A 171 -12.78 0.73 5.19
C CYS A 171 -12.69 0.12 6.58
N GLN A 172 -13.60 -0.79 6.93
CA GLN A 172 -13.58 -1.54 8.20
C GLN A 172 -12.67 -2.78 8.12
N GLY A 173 -12.04 -2.99 6.97
CA GLY A 173 -11.04 -4.01 6.73
C GLY A 173 -11.46 -5.05 5.70
N GLY A 174 -10.50 -5.89 5.34
CA GLY A 174 -10.67 -6.90 4.31
C GLY A 174 -9.54 -7.91 4.28
N VAL A 175 -9.63 -8.81 3.31
CA VAL A 175 -8.78 -10.00 3.17
C VAL A 175 -8.06 -10.01 1.83
N LEU A 176 -6.80 -10.45 1.84
CA LEU A 176 -5.92 -10.32 0.68
C LEU A 176 -6.30 -11.22 -0.49
N GLY A 177 -6.55 -12.52 -0.24
CA GLY A 177 -6.77 -13.49 -1.31
C GLY A 177 -7.98 -13.16 -2.21
N PRO A 178 -9.17 -12.90 -1.63
CA PRO A 178 -10.36 -12.57 -2.41
C PRO A 178 -10.22 -11.32 -3.30
N ALA A 179 -9.32 -10.37 -2.97
CA ALA A 179 -9.05 -9.22 -3.84
C ALA A 179 -8.41 -9.64 -5.18
N TRP A 180 -7.50 -10.61 -5.16
CA TRP A 180 -6.91 -11.18 -6.38
C TRP A 180 -7.92 -12.02 -7.16
N ASP A 181 -8.73 -12.82 -6.46
CA ASP A 181 -9.81 -13.59 -7.10
C ASP A 181 -10.83 -12.68 -7.78
N TYR A 182 -11.17 -11.55 -7.14
CA TYR A 182 -12.05 -10.53 -7.70
C TYR A 182 -11.47 -9.94 -8.99
N TRP A 183 -10.19 -9.58 -8.99
CA TRP A 183 -9.52 -9.07 -10.18
C TRP A 183 -9.60 -10.06 -11.35
N VAL A 184 -9.37 -11.35 -11.11
CA VAL A 184 -9.46 -12.39 -12.13
C VAL A 184 -10.90 -12.58 -12.63
N GLN A 185 -11.89 -12.59 -11.73
CA GLN A 185 -13.27 -12.95 -12.07
C GLN A 185 -14.11 -11.79 -12.62
N LYS A 186 -13.84 -10.56 -12.16
CA LYS A 186 -14.66 -9.37 -12.44
C LYS A 186 -13.88 -8.22 -13.08
N GLY A 187 -12.55 -8.24 -12.98
CA GLY A 187 -11.72 -7.07 -13.30
C GLY A 187 -11.80 -6.01 -12.20
N VAL A 188 -10.98 -4.99 -12.34
CA VAL A 188 -10.92 -3.82 -11.45
C VAL A 188 -10.82 -2.59 -12.35
N SER A 189 -11.67 -1.58 -12.13
CA SER A 189 -11.66 -0.36 -12.93
C SER A 189 -10.42 0.50 -12.67
N SER A 190 -10.13 1.45 -13.56
CA SER A 190 -8.99 2.35 -13.37
C SER A 190 -9.29 3.39 -12.29
N GLY A 191 -8.25 3.84 -11.58
CA GLY A 191 -8.39 4.88 -10.58
C GLY A 191 -7.05 5.45 -10.17
N GLY A 192 -7.02 6.77 -9.96
CA GLY A 192 -5.86 7.49 -9.47
C GLY A 192 -5.95 7.86 -7.98
N PRO A 193 -4.94 8.58 -7.48
CA PRO A 193 -4.90 9.02 -6.09
C PRO A 193 -6.00 10.03 -5.77
N TYR A 194 -6.14 10.36 -4.49
CA TYR A 194 -7.11 11.34 -4.01
C TYR A 194 -7.04 12.66 -4.78
N ASN A 195 -8.20 13.19 -5.15
CA ASN A 195 -8.38 14.43 -5.90
C ASN A 195 -7.65 14.51 -7.26
N SER A 196 -7.17 13.38 -7.79
CA SER A 196 -6.50 13.36 -9.10
C SER A 196 -7.46 13.45 -10.28
N LYS A 197 -8.71 13.01 -10.09
CA LYS A 197 -9.71 12.81 -11.16
C LYS A 197 -9.20 11.93 -12.32
N GLN A 198 -8.23 11.07 -12.03
CA GLN A 198 -7.64 10.14 -13.00
C GLN A 198 -8.34 8.77 -12.92
N GLY A 199 -8.45 8.11 -14.07
CA GLY A 199 -9.13 6.82 -14.20
C GLY A 199 -10.65 6.95 -14.17
N CYS A 200 -11.32 5.82 -13.94
CA CYS A 200 -12.77 5.73 -13.81
C CYS A 200 -13.22 6.35 -12.48
N HIS A 201 -12.57 5.97 -11.37
CA HIS A 201 -12.84 6.53 -10.06
C HIS A 201 -11.53 6.83 -9.32
N SER A 202 -11.27 8.10 -9.06
CA SER A 202 -10.18 8.50 -8.16
C SER A 202 -10.51 8.10 -6.72
N TYR A 203 -9.49 7.79 -5.94
CA TYR A 203 -9.61 7.47 -4.52
C TYR A 203 -10.35 8.58 -3.75
N PRO A 204 -11.37 8.29 -2.93
CA PRO A 204 -12.22 9.34 -2.34
C PRO A 204 -11.78 9.78 -0.93
N PHE A 205 -10.89 9.04 -0.27
CA PHE A 205 -10.53 9.30 1.12
C PHE A 205 -9.25 10.13 1.23
N ASP A 206 -9.30 11.18 2.06
CA ASP A 206 -8.13 11.98 2.45
C ASP A 206 -7.61 11.52 3.82
N THR A 207 -6.60 12.18 4.38
CA THR A 207 -6.09 11.92 5.72
C THR A 207 -7.15 12.10 6.80
N CYS A 208 -7.11 11.29 7.87
CA CYS A 208 -7.99 11.48 9.03
C CYS A 208 -7.83 12.87 9.65
N HIS A 209 -8.92 13.61 9.76
CA HIS A 209 -9.01 14.88 10.47
C HIS A 209 -9.34 14.68 11.95
N SER A 210 -10.00 13.57 12.31
CA SER A 210 -10.25 13.22 13.71
C SER A 210 -10.02 11.73 14.02
N PRO A 211 -9.72 11.37 15.30
CA PRO A 211 -9.51 9.99 15.71
C PRO A 211 -10.68 9.04 15.44
N ASP A 212 -11.91 9.57 15.51
CA ASP A 212 -13.16 8.81 15.40
C ASP A 212 -13.79 8.93 14.00
N GLU A 213 -13.10 9.56 13.05
CA GLU A 213 -13.50 9.58 11.65
C GLU A 213 -13.28 8.20 11.07
N ASP A 214 -14.37 7.54 10.71
CA ASP A 214 -14.36 6.34 9.88
C ASP A 214 -15.23 6.64 8.67
N ASP A 215 -14.58 6.77 7.51
CA ASP A 215 -15.30 6.99 6.28
C ASP A 215 -15.85 5.65 5.81
N ASP A 216 -17.16 5.46 5.98
CA ASP A 216 -17.84 4.36 5.31
C ASP A 216 -17.61 4.48 3.81
N ALA A 217 -17.14 3.39 3.22
CA ALA A 217 -16.89 3.39 1.79
C ALA A 217 -18.19 3.62 1.03
N PRO A 218 -18.24 4.63 0.13
CA PRO A 218 -19.41 4.80 -0.72
C PRO A 218 -19.69 3.51 -1.49
N LYS A 219 -20.97 3.14 -1.57
CA LYS A 219 -21.38 1.93 -2.27
C LYS A 219 -21.10 2.04 -3.76
N CYS A 220 -20.68 0.93 -4.35
CA CYS A 220 -20.45 0.83 -5.79
C CYS A 220 -21.75 1.06 -6.57
N SER A 221 -21.76 2.05 -7.46
CA SER A 221 -22.79 2.23 -8.49
C SER A 221 -22.20 1.75 -9.83
N ARG A 222 -22.41 0.48 -10.16
CA ARG A 222 -22.03 -0.04 -11.49
C ARG A 222 -22.95 0.46 -12.58
#